data_AF-A0A954T266-F1
#
_entry.id   AF-A0A954T266-F1
#
_cell.length_a   1.000
_cell.length_b   1.000
_cell.length_c   1.000
_cell.angle_alpha   90.00
_cell.angle_beta   90.00
_cell.angle_gamma   90.00
#
_symmetry.space_group_name_H-M   'P 1'
#
loop_
_entity.id
_entity.type
_entity.pdbx_description
1 polymer ?
#
loop_
_entity_poly.entity_id
_entity_poly.type
_entity_poly.pdbx_seq_one_letter_code
_entity_poly.pdbx_strand_id
1 'polypeptide(L)'
;SPDDTGVRWVRHKTARSDRRVDFTGGIIAISNLSLDDHKDEVIKAVADRVFTLKFDPTQEQLIALCEHIAKKGVDGRTPKECLEVLRYLVSECEKRDVRLSVRLFVDKAMKDYGLWKAEKSESHWKDLIVSNLEQQLVELQHPTHDLSRAEQMESERRIAADIFFNFDDRQSRIEEWKERTDKSQQAFYRRLKEAKRDGLLGPE
;
A
#
# COMPACT_ATOMS: atom_id res chain seq x y z
N SER A 1 -27.09 4.72 -46.99
CA SER A 1 -27.74 3.95 -45.91
C SER A 1 -26.68 3.36 -45.02
N PRO A 2 -26.85 3.35 -43.69
CA PRO A 2 -26.01 2.53 -42.83
C PRO A 2 -26.34 1.05 -43.12
N ASP A 3 -25.32 0.22 -43.33
CA ASP A 3 -25.48 -1.22 -43.52
C ASP A 3 -26.05 -1.85 -42.23
N ASP A 4 -27.07 -2.69 -42.40
CA ASP A 4 -27.89 -3.32 -41.34
C ASP A 4 -27.13 -4.40 -40.52
N THR A 5 -25.80 -4.42 -40.62
CA THR A 5 -24.91 -5.41 -39.98
C THR A 5 -24.51 -5.02 -38.55
N GLY A 6 -24.75 -3.77 -38.15
CA GLY A 6 -24.36 -3.25 -36.83
C GLY A 6 -22.85 -3.08 -36.61
N VAL A 7 -22.03 -3.35 -37.65
CA VAL A 7 -20.57 -3.26 -37.59
C VAL A 7 -20.13 -1.79 -37.63
N ARG A 8 -19.40 -1.34 -36.60
CA ARG A 8 -18.79 0.00 -36.57
C ARG A 8 -17.29 -0.13 -36.77
N TRP A 9 -16.73 0.56 -37.76
CA TRP A 9 -15.29 0.57 -37.96
C TRP A 9 -14.62 1.59 -37.04
N VAL A 10 -13.59 1.16 -36.31
CA VAL A 10 -12.76 2.01 -35.45
C VAL A 10 -11.42 2.23 -36.14
N ARG A 11 -10.97 3.48 -36.16
CA ARG A 11 -9.69 3.87 -36.75
C ARG A 11 -8.61 3.97 -35.68
N HIS A 12 -7.58 3.14 -35.78
CA HIS A 12 -6.41 3.19 -34.92
C HIS A 12 -5.23 3.78 -35.71
N LYS A 13 -4.86 5.02 -35.38
CA LYS A 13 -3.71 5.71 -35.95
C LYS A 13 -2.48 5.53 -35.07
N THR A 14 -1.38 5.13 -35.70
CA THR A 14 -0.03 5.14 -35.15
C THR A 14 0.85 6.02 -36.03
N ALA A 15 2.02 6.44 -35.54
CA ALA A 15 2.98 7.24 -36.33
C ALA A 15 3.41 6.57 -37.66
N ARG A 16 3.27 5.25 -37.78
CA ARG A 16 3.70 4.46 -38.95
C ARG A 16 2.56 3.85 -39.77
N SER A 17 1.34 3.81 -39.26
CA SER A 17 0.22 3.16 -39.95
C SER A 17 -1.14 3.63 -39.47
N ASP A 18 -2.12 3.52 -40.37
CA ASP A 18 -3.51 3.77 -40.11
C ASP A 18 -4.29 2.47 -40.34
N ARG A 19 -4.86 1.91 -39.28
CA ARG A 19 -5.58 0.63 -39.34
C ARG A 19 -7.06 0.86 -39.07
N ARG A 20 -7.90 0.18 -39.84
CA ARG A 20 -9.34 0.08 -39.59
C ARG A 20 -9.63 -1.30 -39.03
N VAL A 21 -10.38 -1.34 -37.94
CA VAL A 21 -10.81 -2.58 -37.30
C VAL A 21 -12.33 -2.53 -37.16
N ASP A 22 -12.98 -3.57 -37.63
CA ASP A 22 -14.42 -3.76 -37.44
C ASP A 22 -14.68 -4.11 -35.97
N PHE A 23 -15.41 -3.23 -35.28
CA PHE A 23 -15.78 -3.40 -33.88
C PHE A 23 -17.27 -3.75 -33.78
N THR A 24 -17.51 -4.93 -33.22
CA THR A 24 -18.85 -5.49 -32.99
C THR A 24 -19.14 -5.74 -31.50
N GLY A 25 -18.23 -5.33 -30.61
CA GLY A 25 -18.30 -5.59 -29.19
C GLY A 25 -19.00 -4.50 -28.37
N GLY A 26 -19.09 -4.72 -27.05
CA GLY A 26 -19.44 -3.69 -26.08
C GLY A 26 -18.19 -3.02 -25.50
N ILE A 27 -18.33 -1.77 -25.04
CA ILE A 27 -17.27 -1.06 -24.32
C ILE A 27 -17.67 -1.03 -22.84
N ILE A 28 -16.76 -1.48 -21.97
CA ILE A 28 -16.89 -1.33 -20.52
C ILE A 28 -15.79 -0.36 -20.08
N ALA A 29 -16.19 0.73 -19.43
CA ALA A 29 -15.28 1.69 -18.82
C ALA A 29 -15.49 1.67 -17.30
N ILE A 30 -14.40 1.79 -16.54
CA ILE A 30 -14.41 1.83 -15.08
C ILE A 30 -13.76 3.14 -14.65
N SER A 31 -14.41 3.85 -13.73
CA SER A 31 -13.93 5.11 -13.18
C SER A 31 -14.02 5.08 -11.66
N ASN A 32 -13.07 5.74 -10.99
CA ASN A 32 -13.13 5.99 -9.54
C ASN A 32 -13.90 7.27 -9.19
N LEU A 33 -14.35 8.02 -10.21
CA LEU A 33 -15.12 9.24 -10.08
C LEU A 33 -16.55 9.03 -10.57
N SER A 34 -17.52 9.59 -9.85
CA SER A 34 -18.91 9.64 -10.30
C SER A 34 -19.02 10.48 -11.56
N LEU A 35 -19.73 9.97 -12.56
CA LEU A 35 -20.00 10.71 -13.81
C LEU A 35 -20.99 11.87 -13.59
N ASP A 36 -21.82 11.79 -12.54
CA ASP A 36 -22.91 12.74 -12.28
C ASP A 36 -22.43 14.07 -11.71
N ASP A 37 -21.30 14.08 -10.98
CA ASP A 37 -20.74 15.25 -10.30
C ASP A 37 -19.67 16.00 -11.11
N HIS A 38 -19.43 15.59 -12.36
CA HIS A 38 -18.43 16.25 -13.20
C HIS A 38 -18.94 17.59 -13.74
N LYS A 39 -18.12 18.64 -13.61
CA LYS A 39 -18.37 19.96 -14.21
C LYS A 39 -18.18 19.99 -15.73
N ASP A 40 -17.62 18.92 -16.30
CA ASP A 40 -17.32 18.79 -17.72
C ASP A 40 -18.58 18.38 -18.50
N GLU A 41 -19.01 19.23 -19.45
CA GLU A 41 -20.18 18.98 -20.30
C GLU A 41 -20.03 17.73 -21.16
N VAL A 42 -18.82 17.37 -21.55
CA VAL A 42 -18.55 16.16 -22.33
C VAL A 42 -18.84 14.92 -21.49
N ILE A 43 -18.46 14.92 -20.22
CA ILE A 43 -18.68 13.79 -19.31
C ILE A 43 -20.18 13.62 -19.04
N LYS A 44 -20.92 14.72 -18.84
CA LYS A 44 -22.39 14.67 -18.71
C LYS A 44 -23.06 14.11 -19.96
N ALA A 45 -22.64 14.57 -21.14
CA ALA A 45 -23.17 14.07 -22.41
C ALA A 45 -22.89 12.56 -22.62
N VAL A 46 -21.77 12.05 -22.09
CA VAL A 46 -21.47 10.62 -22.06
C VAL A 46 -22.37 9.92 -21.05
N ALA A 47 -22.50 10.42 -19.83
CA ALA A 47 -23.33 9.85 -18.76
C ALA A 47 -24.79 9.63 -19.21
N ASP A 48 -25.38 10.60 -19.91
CA ASP A 48 -26.75 10.51 -20.45
C ASP A 48 -26.95 9.40 -21.49
N ARG A 49 -25.87 8.91 -22.10
CA ARG A 49 -25.89 7.96 -23.22
C ARG A 49 -25.36 6.58 -22.84
N VAL A 50 -24.84 6.41 -21.63
CA VAL A 50 -24.25 5.16 -21.18
C VAL A 50 -24.95 4.66 -19.93
N PHE A 51 -25.14 3.34 -19.87
CA PHE A 51 -25.66 2.72 -18.66
C PHE A 51 -24.56 2.74 -17.58
N THR A 52 -24.77 3.54 -16.54
CA THR A 52 -23.82 3.68 -15.44
C THR A 52 -24.24 2.82 -14.26
N LEU A 53 -23.34 1.96 -13.79
CA LEU A 53 -23.52 1.16 -12.58
C LEU A 53 -22.64 1.71 -11.47
N LYS A 54 -23.26 2.16 -10.37
CA LYS A 54 -22.53 2.55 -9.17
C LYS A 54 -22.14 1.29 -8.39
N PHE A 55 -20.83 1.04 -8.30
CA PHE A 55 -20.29 -0.04 -7.48
C PHE A 55 -19.97 0.48 -6.09
N ASP A 56 -20.80 0.13 -5.10
CA ASP A 56 -20.61 0.49 -3.70
C ASP A 56 -20.93 -0.71 -2.80
N PRO A 57 -19.98 -1.67 -2.67
CA PRO A 57 -20.24 -2.91 -1.94
C PRO A 57 -20.37 -2.65 -0.45
N THR A 58 -21.35 -3.27 0.21
CA THR A 58 -21.55 -3.10 1.66
C THR A 58 -20.35 -3.65 2.45
N GLN A 59 -20.25 -3.27 3.73
CA GLN A 59 -19.20 -3.78 4.61
C GLN A 59 -19.26 -5.32 4.71
N GLU A 60 -20.45 -5.91 4.80
CA GLU A 60 -20.64 -7.36 4.84
C GLU A 60 -20.18 -8.03 3.54
N GLN A 61 -20.45 -7.40 2.39
CA GLN A 61 -19.98 -7.90 1.09
C GLN A 61 -18.45 -7.85 1.00
N LEU A 62 -17.82 -6.80 1.54
CA LEU A 62 -16.36 -6.68 1.58
C LEU A 62 -15.74 -7.70 2.54
N ILE A 63 -16.34 -7.95 3.70
CA ILE A 63 -15.91 -8.99 4.64
C ILE A 63 -16.00 -10.37 3.95
N ALA A 64 -17.15 -10.70 3.36
CA ALA A 64 -17.33 -11.98 2.66
C ALA A 64 -16.35 -12.17 1.50
N LEU A 65 -16.05 -11.11 0.74
CA LEU A 65 -15.04 -11.13 -0.32
C LEU A 65 -13.64 -11.39 0.25
N CYS A 66 -13.25 -10.68 1.31
CA CYS A 66 -11.97 -10.89 1.98
C CYS A 66 -11.87 -12.30 2.57
N GLU A 67 -12.94 -12.85 3.15
CA GLU A 67 -12.97 -14.24 3.64
C GLU A 67 -12.78 -15.25 2.51
N HIS A 68 -13.41 -15.01 1.36
CA HIS A 68 -13.23 -15.85 0.18
C HIS A 68 -11.78 -15.83 -0.33
N ILE A 69 -11.15 -14.65 -0.33
CA ILE A 69 -9.72 -14.50 -0.65
C ILE A 69 -8.87 -15.24 0.38
N ALA A 70 -9.13 -15.02 1.68
CA ALA A 70 -8.39 -15.66 2.78
C ALA A 70 -8.46 -17.19 2.70
N LYS A 71 -9.62 -17.76 2.34
CA LYS A 71 -9.80 -19.21 2.16
C LYS A 71 -8.91 -19.82 1.05
N LYS A 72 -8.47 -19.01 0.09
CA LYS A 72 -7.56 -19.44 -1.00
C LYS A 72 -6.07 -19.26 -0.64
N GLY A 73 -5.77 -18.54 0.44
CA GLY A 73 -4.41 -18.12 0.77
C GLY A 73 -3.97 -16.88 -0.02
N VAL A 74 -3.02 -16.13 0.54
CA VAL A 74 -2.50 -14.87 -0.01
C VAL A 74 -0.97 -14.86 0.08
N ASP A 75 -0.30 -14.58 -1.03
CA ASP A 75 1.17 -14.58 -1.17
C ASP A 75 1.87 -15.81 -0.54
N GLY A 76 1.34 -17.00 -0.78
CA GLY A 76 1.90 -18.26 -0.24
C GLY A 76 1.63 -18.51 1.23
N ARG A 77 0.84 -17.66 1.92
CA ARG A 77 0.38 -17.90 3.30
C ARG A 77 -0.82 -18.82 3.30
N THR A 78 -0.93 -19.62 4.36
CA THR A 78 -2.00 -20.62 4.47
C THR A 78 -3.35 -19.95 4.72
N PRO A 79 -4.47 -20.61 4.37
CA PRO A 79 -5.80 -20.06 4.65
C PRO A 79 -6.05 -19.75 6.13
N LYS A 80 -5.49 -20.56 7.04
CA LYS A 80 -5.62 -20.37 8.48
C LYS A 80 -5.01 -19.04 8.93
N GLU A 81 -3.81 -18.73 8.46
CA GLU A 81 -3.11 -17.49 8.78
C GLU A 81 -3.84 -16.28 8.19
N CYS A 82 -4.30 -16.40 6.95
CA CYS A 82 -5.05 -15.32 6.29
C CYS A 82 -6.35 -15.01 7.04
N LEU A 83 -7.06 -16.04 7.52
CA LEU A 83 -8.29 -15.87 8.31
C LEU A 83 -8.01 -15.27 9.69
N GLU A 84 -6.89 -15.60 10.32
CA GLU A 84 -6.48 -14.99 11.59
C GLU A 84 -6.24 -13.48 11.43
N VAL A 85 -5.46 -13.10 10.42
CA VAL A 85 -5.17 -11.69 10.11
C VAL A 85 -6.45 -10.95 9.75
N LEU A 86 -7.31 -11.55 8.92
CA LEU A 86 -8.58 -10.93 8.52
C LEU A 86 -9.50 -10.69 9.73
N ARG A 87 -9.66 -11.67 10.62
CA ARG A 87 -10.51 -11.52 11.81
C ARG A 87 -10.03 -10.39 12.71
N TYR A 88 -8.72 -10.30 12.91
CA TYR A 88 -8.16 -9.20 13.68
C TYR A 88 -8.40 -7.85 13.00
N LEU A 89 -8.10 -7.75 11.70
CA LEU A 89 -8.33 -6.53 10.92
C LEU A 89 -9.80 -6.08 10.95
N VAL A 90 -10.75 -7.00 10.77
CA VAL A 90 -12.19 -6.68 10.83
C VAL A 90 -12.57 -6.11 12.21
N SER A 91 -12.11 -6.75 13.29
CA SER A 91 -12.37 -6.26 14.64
C SER A 91 -11.79 -4.86 14.89
N GLU A 92 -10.57 -4.59 14.40
CA GLU A 92 -9.95 -3.27 14.57
C GLU A 92 -10.59 -2.19 13.67
N CYS A 93 -11.05 -2.54 12.47
CA CYS A 93 -11.85 -1.67 11.60
C CYS A 93 -13.18 -1.28 12.26
N GLU A 94 -13.90 -2.24 12.85
CA GLU A 94 -15.15 -1.99 13.57
C GLU A 94 -14.96 -1.06 14.78
N LYS A 95 -13.90 -1.29 15.57
CA LYS A 95 -13.59 -0.45 16.75
C LYS A 95 -13.31 1.00 16.38
N ARG A 96 -12.77 1.26 15.20
CA ARG A 96 -12.31 2.59 14.75
C ARG A 96 -13.23 3.23 13.72
N ASP A 97 -14.37 2.60 13.41
CA ASP A 97 -15.28 3.05 12.36
C ASP A 97 -14.59 3.24 11.00
N VAL A 98 -13.63 2.36 10.68
CA VAL A 98 -12.89 2.37 9.41
C VAL A 98 -13.51 1.34 8.46
N ARG A 99 -13.88 1.79 7.26
CA ARG A 99 -14.39 0.88 6.22
C ARG A 99 -13.29 -0.07 5.74
N LEU A 100 -13.55 -1.38 5.87
CA LEU A 100 -12.68 -2.42 5.33
C LEU A 100 -12.53 -2.25 3.81
N SER A 101 -11.35 -2.55 3.27
CA SER A 101 -11.15 -2.72 1.84
C SER A 101 -10.28 -3.93 1.54
N VAL A 102 -10.44 -4.51 0.34
CA VAL A 102 -9.57 -5.61 -0.12
C VAL A 102 -8.10 -5.19 -0.11
N ARG A 103 -7.82 -3.93 -0.45
CA ARG A 103 -6.46 -3.38 -0.47
C ARG A 103 -5.86 -3.32 0.93
N LEU A 104 -6.64 -2.89 1.92
CA LEU A 104 -6.22 -2.86 3.31
C LEU A 104 -5.90 -4.27 3.83
N PHE A 105 -6.67 -5.28 3.41
CA PHE A 105 -6.39 -6.67 3.76
C PHE A 105 -5.15 -7.21 3.02
N VAL A 106 -5.17 -7.24 1.69
CA VAL A 106 -4.16 -7.93 0.86
C VAL A 106 -2.85 -7.15 0.78
N ASP A 107 -2.89 -5.85 0.53
CA ASP A 107 -1.67 -5.07 0.27
C ASP A 107 -0.99 -4.55 1.54
N LYS A 108 -1.72 -4.49 2.67
CA LYS A 108 -1.23 -3.92 3.93
C LYS A 108 -1.15 -4.99 5.02
N ALA A 109 -2.28 -5.43 5.57
CA ALA A 109 -2.31 -6.33 6.71
C ALA A 109 -1.57 -7.66 6.47
N MET A 110 -1.73 -8.27 5.29
CA MET A 110 -1.00 -9.50 4.96
C MET A 110 0.51 -9.27 4.80
N LYS A 111 0.95 -8.08 4.36
CA LYS A 111 2.37 -7.74 4.29
C LYS A 111 2.96 -7.52 5.67
N ASP A 112 2.25 -6.82 6.56
CA ASP A 112 2.65 -6.62 7.96
C ASP A 112 2.85 -7.96 8.67
N TYR A 113 1.89 -8.88 8.51
CA TYR A 113 2.00 -10.25 9.00
C TYR A 113 3.21 -10.98 8.41
N GLY A 114 3.47 -10.79 7.11
CA GLY A 114 4.65 -11.33 6.44
C GLY A 114 5.97 -10.84 7.01
N LEU A 115 6.09 -9.54 7.25
CA LEU A 115 7.29 -8.92 7.80
C LEU A 115 7.56 -9.43 9.21
N TRP A 116 6.52 -9.45 10.06
CA TRP A 116 6.62 -9.99 11.41
C TRP A 116 7.00 -11.47 11.42
N LYS A 117 6.31 -12.30 10.63
CA LYS A 117 6.59 -13.75 10.56
C LYS A 117 8.00 -14.07 10.06
N ALA A 118 8.56 -13.20 9.21
CA ALA A 118 9.92 -13.32 8.71
C ALA A 118 10.97 -12.69 9.64
N GLU A 119 10.58 -12.24 10.84
CA GLU A 119 11.43 -11.54 11.82
C GLU A 119 12.04 -10.24 11.28
N LYS A 120 11.42 -9.64 10.25
CA LYS A 120 11.85 -8.38 9.61
C LYS A 120 11.17 -7.14 10.18
N SER A 121 10.47 -7.29 11.32
CA SER A 121 9.79 -6.21 12.02
C SER A 121 10.01 -6.37 13.52
N GLU A 122 10.36 -5.26 14.18
CA GLU A 122 10.42 -5.16 15.64
C GLU A 122 9.02 -5.30 16.24
N SER A 123 8.04 -4.61 15.63
CA SER A 123 6.66 -4.59 16.08
C SER A 123 5.91 -5.84 15.64
N HIS A 124 5.00 -6.31 16.50
CA HIS A 124 4.06 -7.36 16.17
C HIS A 124 3.12 -6.88 15.05
N TRP A 125 2.73 -7.78 14.13
CA TRP A 125 1.87 -7.42 12.99
C TRP A 125 0.53 -6.79 13.38
N LYS A 126 0.01 -7.11 14.57
CA LYS A 126 -1.20 -6.50 15.11
C LYS A 126 -1.03 -5.00 15.36
N ASP A 127 0.10 -4.59 15.95
CA ASP A 127 0.40 -3.19 16.20
C ASP A 127 0.64 -2.44 14.87
N LEU A 128 1.28 -3.10 13.90
CA LEU A 128 1.45 -2.55 12.55
C LEU A 128 0.11 -2.30 11.85
N ILE A 129 -0.84 -3.23 11.97
CA ILE A 129 -2.20 -3.04 11.44
C ILE A 129 -2.88 -1.85 12.11
N VAL A 130 -2.80 -1.74 13.44
CA VAL A 130 -3.40 -0.64 14.17
C VAL A 130 -2.79 0.70 13.75
N SER A 131 -1.45 0.78 13.62
CA SER A 131 -0.77 1.98 13.13
C SER A 131 -1.16 2.33 11.69
N ASN A 132 -1.31 1.34 10.81
CA ASN A 132 -1.79 1.55 9.44
C ASN A 132 -3.24 2.07 9.39
N LEU A 133 -4.11 1.65 10.33
CA LEU A 133 -5.49 2.14 10.44
C LEU A 133 -5.55 3.58 10.98
N GLU A 134 -4.73 3.90 11.96
CA GLU A 134 -4.70 5.22 12.62
C GLU A 134 -3.90 6.27 11.83
N GLN A 135 -3.08 5.84 10.87
CA GLN A 135 -2.12 6.69 10.13
C GLN A 135 -1.18 7.49 11.05
N GLN A 136 -0.94 6.97 12.26
CA GLN A 136 -0.14 7.59 13.31
C GLN A 136 0.78 6.54 13.98
N LEU A 137 1.82 7.01 14.65
CA LEU A 137 2.65 6.17 15.51
C LEU A 137 1.84 5.81 16.75
N VAL A 138 1.62 4.51 16.98
CA VAL A 138 0.77 3.99 18.06
C VAL A 138 1.67 3.44 19.16
N GLU A 139 1.25 3.59 20.41
CA GLU A 139 1.89 2.90 21.53
C GLU A 139 1.82 1.38 21.32
N LEU A 140 2.99 0.72 21.33
CA LEU A 140 3.10 -0.72 21.08
C LEU A 140 2.42 -1.50 22.21
N GLN A 141 1.42 -2.32 21.86
CA GLN A 141 0.66 -3.10 22.84
C GLN A 141 1.10 -4.55 22.92
N HIS A 142 1.83 -5.05 21.92
CA HIS A 142 2.29 -6.45 21.88
C HIS A 142 3.80 -6.55 22.08
N PRO A 143 4.30 -7.72 22.52
CA PRO A 143 5.73 -7.94 22.69
C PRO A 143 6.47 -7.70 21.37
N THR A 144 7.49 -6.86 21.42
CA THR A 144 8.41 -6.65 20.30
C THR A 144 9.36 -7.84 20.19
N HIS A 145 9.71 -8.23 18.97
CA HIS A 145 10.84 -9.14 18.78
C HIS A 145 12.13 -8.37 19.06
N ASP A 146 12.99 -8.92 19.92
CA ASP A 146 14.36 -8.46 20.00
C ASP A 146 15.03 -8.79 18.67
N LEU A 147 15.20 -7.78 17.81
CA LEU A 147 15.99 -7.92 16.59
C LEU A 147 17.33 -8.57 16.90
N SER A 148 17.81 -9.44 16.00
CA SER A 148 19.17 -9.93 16.13
C SER A 148 20.15 -8.76 16.15
N ARG A 149 21.29 -8.90 16.83
CA ARG A 149 22.31 -7.83 16.88
C ARG A 149 22.69 -7.33 15.48
N ALA A 150 22.71 -8.20 14.48
CA ALA A 150 23.02 -7.83 13.10
C ALA A 150 21.94 -6.95 12.47
N GLU A 151 20.67 -7.21 12.76
CA GLU A 151 19.54 -6.43 12.24
C GLU A 151 19.36 -5.10 12.97
N GLN A 152 19.59 -5.06 14.29
CA GLN A 152 19.69 -3.80 15.04
C GLN A 152 20.78 -2.91 14.44
N MET A 153 21.94 -3.50 14.11
CA MET A 153 23.04 -2.77 13.46
C MET A 153 22.68 -2.27 12.06
N GLU A 154 21.89 -3.01 11.28
CA GLU A 154 21.41 -2.58 9.95
C GLU A 154 20.36 -1.48 10.05
N SER A 155 19.38 -1.63 10.95
CA SER A 155 18.35 -0.62 11.23
C SER A 155 18.99 0.71 11.65
N GLU A 156 19.91 0.67 12.61
CA GLU A 156 20.70 1.82 13.05
C GLU A 156 21.50 2.48 11.91
N ARG A 157 22.07 1.69 10.98
CA ARG A 157 22.80 2.22 9.81
C ARG A 157 21.87 2.97 8.87
N ARG A 158 20.67 2.45 8.62
CA ARG A 158 19.66 3.12 7.78
C ARG A 158 19.16 4.41 8.40
N ILE A 159 18.86 4.40 9.70
CA ILE A 159 18.46 5.60 10.44
C ILE A 159 19.57 6.66 10.36
N ALA A 160 20.84 6.26 10.55
CA ALA A 160 21.96 7.19 10.45
C ALA A 160 22.12 7.79 9.04
N ALA A 161 21.90 7.01 7.99
CA ALA A 161 21.95 7.48 6.60
C ALA A 161 20.77 8.42 6.28
N ASP A 162 19.55 8.07 6.70
CA ASP A 162 18.34 8.90 6.55
C ASP A 162 18.52 10.28 7.20
N ILE A 163 19.00 10.30 8.45
CA ILE A 163 19.29 11.53 9.18
C ILE A 163 20.37 12.37 8.46
N PHE A 164 21.38 11.72 7.88
CA PHE A 164 22.43 12.43 7.14
C PHE A 164 21.89 13.10 5.87
N PHE A 165 20.94 12.49 5.18
CA PHE A 165 20.35 13.06 3.96
C PHE A 165 19.28 14.12 4.22
N ASN A 166 18.53 14.00 5.33
CA ASN A 166 17.36 14.86 5.58
C ASN A 166 17.67 16.11 6.42
N PHE A 167 18.82 16.14 7.09
CA PHE A 167 19.22 17.28 7.93
C PHE A 167 20.57 17.78 7.47
N ASP A 168 20.74 19.09 7.32
CA ASP A 168 21.99 19.69 6.86
C ASP A 168 22.96 20.00 8.00
N ASP A 169 22.43 20.38 9.15
CA ASP A 169 23.24 20.81 10.28
C ASP A 169 23.59 19.66 11.23
N ARG A 170 24.76 19.80 11.86
CA ARG A 170 25.29 18.77 12.75
C ARG A 170 24.43 18.59 14.01
N GLN A 171 23.83 19.65 14.53
CA GLN A 171 23.18 19.64 15.83
C GLN A 171 21.84 18.91 15.73
N SER A 172 21.02 19.24 14.73
CA SER A 172 19.75 18.58 14.46
C SER A 172 19.93 17.12 14.08
N ARG A 173 21.01 16.74 13.37
CA ARG A 173 21.33 15.32 13.14
C ARG A 173 21.52 14.52 14.44
N ILE A 174 22.17 15.12 15.43
CA ILE A 174 22.45 14.44 16.71
C ILE A 174 21.21 14.40 17.58
N GLU A 175 20.41 15.46 17.58
CA GLU A 175 19.12 15.52 18.28
C GLU A 175 18.17 14.46 17.72
N GLU A 176 17.99 14.41 16.40
CA GLU A 176 17.14 13.42 15.73
C GLU A 176 17.62 11.98 15.99
N TRP A 177 18.93 11.75 15.98
CA TRP A 177 19.50 10.44 16.30
C TRP A 177 19.17 10.01 17.73
N LYS A 178 19.34 10.93 18.68
CA LYS A 178 19.08 10.67 20.09
C LYS A 178 17.58 10.42 20.32
N GLU A 179 16.72 11.17 19.66
CA GLU A 179 15.28 11.00 19.73
C GLU A 179 14.84 9.63 19.16
N ARG A 180 15.37 9.24 18.00
CA ARG A 180 14.97 7.98 17.33
C ARG A 180 15.58 6.71 17.90
N THR A 181 16.73 6.80 18.57
CA THR A 181 17.49 5.59 18.99
C THR A 181 17.85 5.54 20.47
N ASP A 182 17.74 6.65 21.18
CA ASP A 182 18.23 6.84 22.56
C ASP A 182 19.74 6.53 22.74
N LYS A 183 20.53 6.64 21.66
CA LYS A 183 21.98 6.36 21.68
C LYS A 183 22.83 7.62 21.63
N SER A 184 24.08 7.46 22.06
CA SER A 184 25.04 8.56 22.08
C SER A 184 25.45 9.03 20.67
N GLN A 185 25.91 10.28 20.60
CA GLN A 185 26.51 10.86 19.40
C GLN A 185 27.67 10.03 18.82
N GLN A 186 28.45 9.34 19.65
CA GLN A 186 29.52 8.47 19.16
C GLN A 186 28.97 7.24 18.41
N ALA A 187 27.83 6.70 18.84
CA ALA A 187 27.16 5.60 18.14
C ALA A 187 26.67 6.05 16.76
N PHE A 188 26.12 7.26 16.64
CA PHE A 188 25.71 7.86 15.37
C PHE A 188 26.87 7.88 14.36
N TYR A 189 28.01 8.48 14.70
CA TYR A 189 29.14 8.57 13.77
C TYR A 189 29.77 7.21 13.45
N ARG A 190 29.76 6.27 14.39
CA ARG A 190 30.20 4.90 14.14
C ARG A 190 29.32 4.24 13.06
N ARG A 191 28.00 4.37 13.17
CA ARG A 191 27.03 3.85 12.20
C ARG A 191 27.10 4.55 10.85
N LEU A 192 27.30 5.86 10.86
CA LEU A 192 27.48 6.63 9.62
C LEU A 192 28.75 6.19 8.87
N LYS A 193 29.84 5.93 9.59
CA LYS A 193 31.09 5.42 9.00
C LYS A 193 30.90 4.02 8.41
N GLU A 194 30.17 3.15 9.10
CA GLU A 194 29.81 1.83 8.59
C GLU A 194 28.91 1.93 7.35
N ALA A 195 27.90 2.80 7.36
CA ALA A 195 27.02 3.05 6.21
C ALA A 195 27.79 3.59 4.98
N LYS A 196 28.79 4.46 5.20
CA LYS A 196 29.69 4.93 4.12
C LYS A 196 30.51 3.78 3.53
N ARG A 197 31.07 2.91 4.38
CA ARG A 197 31.83 1.73 3.95
C ARG A 197 30.97 0.76 3.11
N ASP A 198 29.71 0.62 3.48
CA ASP A 198 28.78 -0.32 2.85
C ASP A 198 28.06 0.29 1.62
N GLY A 199 28.43 1.51 1.20
CA GLY A 199 27.95 2.15 -0.03
C GLY A 199 26.59 2.84 0.06
N LEU A 200 25.97 2.89 1.25
CA LEU A 200 24.66 3.52 1.47
C LEU A 200 24.66 5.05 1.31
N LEU A 201 25.83 5.68 1.38
CA LEU A 201 25.99 7.14 1.27
C LEU A 201 26.57 7.60 -0.08
N GLY A 202 26.72 6.68 -1.05
CA GLY A 202 27.35 6.93 -2.35
C GLY A 202 28.88 7.03 -2.30
N PRO A 203 29.59 6.78 -3.41
CA PRO A 203 31.02 7.07 -3.52
C PRO A 203 31.25 8.59 -3.62
N GLU A 204 32.31 9.08 -2.97
CA GLU A 204 32.85 10.44 -3.21
C GLU A 204 33.50 10.53 -4.60
#